data_AF-A0A352SX23-F1
#
_entry.id   AF-A0A352SX23-F1
#
_cell.length_a   1.000
_cell.length_b   1.000
_cell.length_c   1.000
_cell.angle_alpha   90.00
_cell.angle_beta   90.00
_cell.angle_gamma   90.00
#
_symmetry.space_group_name_H-M   'P 1'
#
loop_
_entity.id
_entity.type
_entity.pdbx_description
1 polymer ?
#
loop_
_entity_poly.entity_id
_entity_poly.type
_entity_poly.pdbx_seq_one_letter_code
_entity_poly.pdbx_strand_id
1 'polypeptide(L)' 'MESKPIKLSPKKNGRGEITSYTINIGSDEARQCGFVDSNGNIQQIEKFIDVENNQVVIKLSGVK' A
#
# COMPACT_ATOMS: atom_id res chain seq x y z
N MET A 1 8.26 14.38 -3.34
CA MET A 1 7.72 13.06 -3.71
C MET A 1 8.85 12.29 -4.35
N GLU A 2 9.26 11.18 -3.73
CA GLU A 2 10.33 10.33 -4.27
C GLU A 2 9.70 9.09 -4.90
N SER A 3 10.25 8.63 -6.01
CA SER A 3 9.83 7.38 -6.65
C SER A 3 10.91 6.32 -6.49
N LYS A 4 10.49 5.09 -6.21
CA LYS A 4 11.37 3.91 -6.17
C LYS A 4 10.75 2.82 -7.04
N PRO A 5 11.55 2.06 -7.80
CA PRO A 5 11.03 0.92 -8.53
C PRO A 5 10.56 -0.14 -7.54
N ILE A 6 9.32 -0.63 -7.74
CA ILE A 6 8.74 -1.73 -6.97
C ILE A 6 8.22 -2.80 -7.91
N LYS A 7 7.96 -3.99 -7.37
CA LYS A 7 7.42 -5.12 -8.14
C LYS A 7 6.16 -5.65 -7.49
N LEU A 8 5.16 -5.95 -8.32
CA LEU A 8 3.98 -6.68 -7.91
C LEU A 8 4.34 -8.15 -7.64
N SER A 9 4.03 -8.63 -6.45
CA SER A 9 4.15 -10.04 -6.09
C SER A 9 2.79 -10.73 -6.30
N PRO A 10 2.65 -11.63 -7.30
CA PRO A 10 1.37 -12.26 -7.61
C PRO A 10 0.92 -13.20 -6.50
N LYS A 11 -0.37 -13.17 -6.19
CA LYS A 11 -1.03 -14.12 -5.30
C LYS A 11 -2.00 -14.98 -6.10
N LYS A 12 -1.83 -16.29 -5.98
CA LYS A 12 -2.63 -17.29 -6.69
C LYS A 12 -3.72 -17.85 -5.80
N ASN A 13 -4.88 -18.17 -6.37
CA ASN A 13 -5.90 -18.97 -5.70
C ASN A 13 -5.52 -20.46 -5.69
N GLY A 14 -6.36 -21.30 -5.06
CA GLY A 14 -6.17 -22.76 -5.02
C GLY A 14 -6.19 -23.47 -6.39
N ARG A 15 -6.55 -22.76 -7.47
CA ARG A 15 -6.54 -23.25 -8.86
C ARG A 15 -5.35 -22.76 -9.68
N GLY A 16 -4.47 -21.95 -9.09
CA GLY A 16 -3.26 -21.44 -9.73
C GLY A 16 -3.44 -20.13 -10.52
N GLU A 17 -4.64 -19.55 -10.55
CA GLU A 17 -4.93 -18.27 -11.21
C GLU A 17 -4.50 -17.11 -10.32
N ILE A 18 -3.93 -16.05 -10.91
CA ILE A 18 -3.58 -14.84 -10.17
C ILE A 18 -4.87 -14.06 -9.85
N THR A 19 -5.16 -13.88 -8.57
CA THR A 19 -6.37 -13.17 -8.11
C THR A 19 -6.06 -11.81 -7.49
N SER A 20 -4.82 -11.57 -7.07
CA SER A 20 -4.38 -10.29 -6.55
C SER A 20 -2.86 -10.14 -6.64
N TYR A 21 -2.38 -8.93 -6.37
CA TYR A 21 -0.96 -8.62 -6.22
C TYR A 21 -0.72 -7.97 -4.86
N THR A 22 0.48 -8.18 -4.33
CA THR A 22 0.96 -7.52 -3.11
C THR A 22 2.19 -6.69 -3.44
N ILE A 23 2.34 -5.58 -2.73
CA ILE A 23 3.54 -4.74 -2.74
C ILE A 23 4.07 -4.67 -1.31
N ASN A 24 5.39 -4.52 -1.18
CA ASN A 24 6.01 -4.25 0.11
C ASN A 24 6.01 -2.73 0.35
N ILE A 25 5.70 -2.33 1.57
CA ILE A 25 5.96 -0.98 2.09
C ILE A 25 7.01 -1.18 3.19
N GLY A 26 8.17 -0.53 3.06
CA GLY A 26 9.23 -0.63 4.06
C GLY A 26 8.76 -0.12 5.42
N SER A 27 9.32 -0.64 6.52
CA SER A 27 8.93 -0.20 7.87
C SER A 27 9.15 1.30 8.08
N ASP A 28 10.24 1.83 7.51
CA ASP A 28 10.57 3.24 7.64
C ASP A 28 9.66 4.10 6.76
N GLU A 29 9.28 3.62 5.58
CA GLU A 29 8.31 4.27 4.69
C GLU A 29 6.93 4.32 5.36
N ALA A 30 6.49 3.22 5.96
CA ALA A 30 5.23 3.15 6.68
C ALA A 30 5.17 4.13 7.87
N ARG A 31 6.28 4.28 8.62
CA ARG A 31 6.39 5.26 9.71
C ARG A 31 6.44 6.69 9.19
N GLN A 32 7.24 6.96 8.16
CA GLN A 32 7.36 8.29 7.54
C GLN A 32 6.04 8.77 6.94
N CYS A 33 5.25 7.87 6.36
CA CYS A 33 3.92 8.16 5.84
C CYS A 33 2.83 8.23 6.93
N GLY A 34 3.18 7.98 8.20
CA GLY A 34 2.25 7.99 9.33
C GLY A 34 1.29 6.79 9.37
N PHE A 35 1.46 5.77 8.52
CA PHE A 35 0.65 4.56 8.54
C PHE A 35 0.87 3.72 9.80
N VAL A 36 2.03 3.89 10.45
CA VAL A 36 2.38 3.26 11.71
C VAL A 36 2.84 4.34 12.69
N ASP A 37 2.25 4.38 13.89
CA ASP A 37 2.60 5.37 14.92
C ASP A 37 3.90 5.03 15.68
N SER A 38 4.30 5.89 16.61
CA SER A 38 5.51 5.71 17.43
C SER A 38 5.47 4.45 18.32
N ASN A 39 4.28 3.94 18.61
CA ASN A 39 4.07 2.73 19.42
C ASN A 39 3.99 1.47 18.55
N GLY A 40 4.07 1.60 17.22
CA GLY A 40 3.95 0.49 16.28
C GLY A 40 2.52 0.14 15.89
N ASN A 41 1.52 0.93 16.28
CA ASN A 41 0.13 0.67 15.88
C ASN A 41 -0.12 1.13 14.45
N ILE A 42 -0.82 0.30 13.69
CA ILE A 42 -1.24 0.62 12.33
C ILE A 42 -2.43 1.58 12.40
N GLN A 43 -2.28 2.73 11.78
CA GLN A 43 -3.34 3.74 11.65
C GLN A 43 -4.34 3.35 10.56
N GLN A 44 -5.55 3.92 10.61
CA GLN A 44 -6.55 3.68 9.59
C GLN A 44 -6.08 4.24 8.24
N ILE A 45 -6.03 3.39 7.21
CA ILE A 45 -5.58 3.75 5.86
C ILE A 45 -6.63 3.39 4.82
N GLU A 46 -6.64 4.13 3.74
CA GLU A 46 -7.50 3.96 2.57
C GLU A 46 -6.67 3.80 1.31
N LYS A 47 -7.24 3.06 0.35
CA LYS A 47 -6.68 2.86 -0.97
C LYS A 47 -7.61 3.49 -2.01
N PHE A 48 -7.07 4.42 -2.78
CA PHE A 48 -7.72 5.06 -3.91
C PHE A 48 -7.20 4.45 -5.21
N ILE A 49 -8.11 4.06 -6.09
CA ILE A 49 -7.80 3.51 -7.41
C ILE A 49 -8.11 4.59 -8.44
N ASP A 50 -7.08 5.17 -9.03
CA ASP A 50 -7.17 6.17 -10.09
C ASP A 50 -6.69 5.54 -11.39
N VAL A 51 -7.64 4.96 -12.13
CA VAL A 51 -7.37 4.25 -13.39
C VAL A 51 -6.94 5.21 -14.49
N GLU A 52 -7.47 6.43 -14.49
CA GLU A 52 -7.17 7.44 -15.53
C GLU A 52 -5.69 7.85 -15.48
N ASN A 53 -5.13 7.95 -14.28
CA ASN A 53 -3.73 8.33 -14.08
C ASN A 53 -2.79 7.14 -13.85
N ASN A 54 -3.28 5.90 -13.94
CA ASN A 54 -2.52 4.67 -13.64
C ASN A 54 -1.93 4.65 -12.22
N GLN A 55 -2.70 5.08 -11.22
CA GLN A 55 -2.25 5.21 -9.85
C GLN A 55 -3.07 4.37 -8.88
N VAL A 56 -2.36 3.77 -7.92
CA VAL A 56 -2.94 3.25 -6.69
C VAL A 56 -2.33 4.04 -5.56
N VAL A 57 -3.16 4.81 -4.85
CA VAL A 57 -2.71 5.73 -3.81
C VAL A 57 -3.18 5.22 -2.45
N ILE A 58 -2.24 5.02 -1.53
CA ILE A 58 -2.53 4.66 -0.14
C ILE A 58 -2.34 5.90 0.72
N LYS A 59 -3.35 6.25 1.52
CA LYS A 59 -3.34 7.44 2.41
C LYS A 59 -3.98 7.09 3.75
N LEU A 60 -3.74 7.92 4.76
CA LEU A 60 -4.49 7.87 6.01
C LEU A 60 -5.98 8.15 5.73
N SER A 61 -6.86 7.33 6.30
CA SER A 61 -8.31 7.53 6.28
C SER A 61 -8.64 8.57 7.34
N GLY A 62 -9.21 9.70 6.93
CA GLY A 62 -9.81 10.68 7.84
C GLY A 62 -8.92 11.13 9.00
N VAL A 63 -7.82 11.84 8.71
CA VAL A 63 -7.35 12.85 9.68
C VAL A 63 -8.40 13.95 9.65
N LYS A 64 -9.28 13.98 10.66
CA LYS A 64 -10.02 15.19 11.00
C LYS A 64 -9.09 16.20 11.63
#